data_AF-A0A256XFC5-F1
#
_entry.id   AF-A0A256XFC5-F1
#
_cell.length_a   1.000
_cell.length_b   1.000
_cell.length_c   1.000
_cell.angle_alpha   90.00
_cell.angle_beta   90.00
_cell.angle_gamma   90.00
#
_symmetry.space_group_name_H-M   'P 1'
#
loop_
_entity.id
_entity.type
_entity.pdbx_description
1 polymer ?
#
loop_
_entity_poly.entity_id
_entity_poly.type
_entity_poly.pdbx_seq_one_letter_code
_entity_poly.pdbx_strand_id
1 'polypeptide(L)'
;MNSKRIVEEVFTKGYSSRIPIQIEANSLEEEYALSDTLGISVRVSAWQKYVIEGGPLRRLENERILDWIDRVEKYWEDIVDWPNLDDVVQDCLNQFLRKFQEN
;
A
#
# COMPACT_ATOMS: atom_id res chain seq x y z
N MET A 1 -5.49 -11.70 25.00
CA MET A 1 -6.21 -11.81 23.71
C MET A 1 -5.24 -12.32 22.67
N ASN A 2 -5.60 -13.34 21.89
CA ASN A 2 -4.76 -13.78 20.77
C ASN A 2 -5.13 -12.92 19.55
N SER A 3 -4.37 -11.84 19.31
CA SER A 3 -4.57 -10.90 18.21
C SER A 3 -4.41 -11.53 16.82
N LYS A 4 -3.98 -12.79 16.70
CA LYS A 4 -3.82 -13.48 15.42
C LYS A 4 -4.83 -14.61 15.18
N ARG A 5 -5.72 -14.86 16.16
CA ARG A 5 -6.72 -15.92 16.07
C ARG A 5 -7.64 -15.76 14.86
N ILE A 6 -7.98 -14.52 14.48
CA ILE A 6 -8.82 -14.26 13.30
C ILE A 6 -8.10 -14.70 12.02
N VAL A 7 -6.81 -14.43 11.90
CA VAL A 7 -6.00 -14.87 10.74
C VAL A 7 -6.01 -16.39 10.65
N GLU A 8 -5.75 -17.09 11.75
CA GLU A 8 -5.81 -18.56 11.78
C GLU A 8 -7.20 -19.09 11.42
N GLU A 9 -8.27 -18.52 11.97
CA GLU A 9 -9.66 -18.94 11.68
C GLU A 9 -9.99 -18.77 10.19
N VAL A 10 -9.61 -17.65 9.59
CA VAL A 10 -9.82 -17.41 8.15
C VAL A 10 -9.00 -18.39 7.31
N PHE A 11 -7.72 -18.59 7.61
CA PHE A 11 -6.88 -19.51 6.83
C PHE A 11 -7.32 -20.97 6.94
N THR A 12 -7.83 -21.39 8.10
CA THR A 12 -8.21 -22.80 8.34
C THR A 12 -9.66 -23.11 8.02
N LYS A 13 -10.59 -22.18 8.24
CA LYS A 13 -12.04 -22.39 8.12
C LYS A 13 -12.68 -21.57 7.01
N GLY A 14 -11.97 -20.60 6.45
CA GLY A 14 -12.50 -19.67 5.45
C GLY A 14 -13.35 -18.52 6.01
N TYR A 15 -13.58 -18.48 7.33
CA TYR A 15 -14.35 -17.42 7.99
C TYR A 15 -13.96 -17.28 9.48
N SER A 16 -14.25 -16.12 10.05
CA SER A 16 -14.07 -15.80 11.48
C SER A 16 -15.41 -15.48 12.13
N SER A 17 -15.55 -15.85 13.41
CA SER A 17 -16.76 -15.53 14.21
C SER A 17 -16.80 -14.08 14.73
N ARG A 18 -15.69 -13.36 14.62
CA ARG A 18 -15.53 -11.97 15.05
C ARG A 18 -15.08 -11.09 13.89
N ILE A 19 -15.54 -9.84 13.89
CA ILE A 19 -15.12 -8.78 12.95
C ILE A 19 -13.66 -8.38 13.27
N PRO A 20 -12.74 -8.37 12.28
CA PRO A 20 -11.35 -7.95 12.50
C PRO A 20 -11.26 -6.45 12.79
N ILE A 21 -10.35 -6.06 13.68
CA ILE A 21 -10.00 -4.67 13.96
C ILE A 21 -8.58 -4.40 13.44
N GLN A 22 -8.45 -3.36 12.61
CA GLN A 22 -7.15 -2.79 12.21
C GLN A 22 -6.97 -1.45 12.95
N ILE A 23 -5.80 -1.28 13.56
CA ILE A 23 -5.35 -0.04 14.19
C ILE A 23 -4.17 0.46 13.39
N GLU A 24 -4.26 1.71 12.93
CA GLU A 24 -3.15 2.43 12.29
C GLU A 24 -2.45 3.29 13.35
N ALA A 25 -1.14 3.11 13.48
CA ALA A 25 -0.30 3.79 14.47
C ALA A 25 1.05 4.19 13.85
N ASN A 26 1.78 5.07 14.53
CA ASN A 26 3.10 5.49 14.05
C ASN A 26 4.19 4.42 14.29
N SER A 27 3.90 3.39 15.13
CA SER A 27 4.78 2.25 15.37
C SER A 27 4.14 0.96 14.85
N LEU A 28 4.88 0.24 14.02
CA LEU A 28 4.47 -1.09 13.54
C LEU A 28 4.37 -2.12 14.67
N GLU A 29 5.14 -1.97 15.76
CA GLU A 29 4.98 -2.82 16.94
C GLU A 29 3.63 -2.60 17.62
N GLU A 30 3.18 -1.35 17.73
CA GLU A 30 1.87 -1.01 18.29
C GLU A 30 0.73 -1.51 17.40
N GLU A 31 0.84 -1.31 16.08
CA GLU A 31 -0.13 -1.86 15.12
C GLU A 31 -0.22 -3.38 15.23
N TYR A 32 0.93 -4.07 15.30
CA TYR A 32 0.99 -5.53 15.42
C TYR A 32 0.40 -6.04 16.74
N ALA A 33 0.67 -5.34 17.84
CA ALA A 33 0.21 -5.74 19.17
C ALA A 33 -1.30 -5.57 19.35
N LEU A 34 -1.87 -4.51 18.75
CA LEU A 34 -3.24 -4.10 19.00
C LEU A 34 -4.22 -4.53 17.91
N SER A 35 -3.77 -4.73 16.66
CA SER A 35 -4.62 -5.11 15.55
C SER A 35 -4.84 -6.62 15.45
N ASP A 36 -6.04 -7.02 15.04
CA ASP A 36 -6.32 -8.42 14.65
C ASP A 36 -5.65 -8.77 13.30
N THR A 37 -5.35 -7.76 12.48
CA THR A 37 -4.71 -7.88 11.17
C THR A 37 -3.65 -6.80 11.00
N LEU A 38 -2.49 -7.15 10.46
CA LEU A 38 -1.48 -6.16 10.06
C LEU A 38 -1.63 -5.92 8.55
N GLY A 39 -1.95 -4.68 8.17
CA GLY A 39 -1.93 -4.29 6.78
C GLY A 39 -0.48 -4.19 6.30
N ILE A 40 -0.09 -5.04 5.34
CA ILE A 40 1.19 -4.86 4.65
C ILE A 40 0.89 -4.05 3.40
N SER A 41 1.09 -2.74 3.46
CA SER A 41 1.14 -1.92 2.25
C SER A 41 2.54 -2.00 1.66
N VAL A 42 2.71 -2.74 0.55
CA VAL A 42 3.89 -2.55 -0.28
C VAL A 42 3.67 -1.26 -1.05
N ARG A 43 4.29 -0.17 -0.57
CA ARG A 43 4.48 1.01 -1.42
C ARG A 43 5.50 0.61 -2.47
N VAL A 44 5.03 0.22 -3.65
CA VAL A 44 5.90 0.07 -4.81
C VAL A 44 6.62 1.41 -4.98
N SER A 45 7.93 1.43 -4.83
CA SER A 45 8.74 2.66 -4.93
C SER A 45 8.50 3.38 -6.27
N ALA A 46 8.24 2.60 -7.33
CA ALA A 46 7.84 3.11 -8.63
C ALA A 46 6.56 3.95 -8.59
N TRP A 47 5.72 3.83 -7.55
CA TRP A 47 4.50 4.62 -7.40
C TRP A 47 4.75 5.98 -6.74
N GLN A 48 5.83 6.12 -5.96
CA GLN A 48 6.19 7.39 -5.34
C GLN A 48 6.50 8.48 -6.38
N LYS A 49 7.10 8.11 -7.53
CA LYS A 49 7.38 9.06 -8.61
C LYS A 49 6.11 9.75 -9.12
N TYR A 50 4.97 9.07 -9.09
CA TYR A 50 3.69 9.62 -9.57
C TYR A 50 3.07 10.63 -8.61
N VAL A 51 3.36 10.55 -7.30
CA VAL A 51 2.74 11.40 -6.26
C VAL A 51 3.70 12.42 -5.63
N ILE A 52 5.01 12.17 -5.63
CA ILE A 52 5.99 12.99 -4.89
C ILE A 52 6.92 13.77 -5.85
N GLU A 53 7.46 13.13 -6.89
CA GLU A 53 8.53 13.70 -7.73
C GLU A 53 8.02 14.59 -8.88
N GLY A 54 6.96 15.37 -8.65
CA GLY A 54 6.34 16.13 -9.74
C GLY A 54 5.50 15.26 -10.69
N GLY A 55 5.28 13.99 -10.34
CA GLY A 55 4.48 13.08 -11.13
C GLY A 55 3.03 13.54 -11.30
N PRO A 56 2.31 12.93 -12.25
CA PRO A 56 1.00 13.40 -12.71
C PRO A 56 -0.07 13.44 -11.61
N LEU A 57 0.06 12.62 -10.57
CA LEU A 57 -0.85 12.54 -9.43
C LEU A 57 -0.45 13.46 -8.28
N ARG A 58 0.69 14.14 -8.38
CA ARG A 58 1.12 15.12 -7.37
C ARG A 58 0.12 16.27 -7.30
N ARG A 59 -0.22 16.68 -6.08
CA ARG A 59 -0.99 17.90 -5.82
C ARG A 59 -0.12 19.14 -6.07
N LEU A 60 -0.62 20.07 -6.87
CA LEU A 60 0.07 21.33 -7.16
C LEU A 60 0.07 22.24 -5.92
N GLU A 61 0.98 23.21 -5.93
CA GLU A 61 1.06 24.19 -4.85
C GLU A 61 -0.24 24.98 -4.76
N ASN A 62 -0.83 25.06 -3.56
CA ASN A 62 -2.11 25.71 -3.28
C ASN A 62 -3.35 25.12 -4.01
N GLU A 63 -3.23 23.94 -4.64
CA GLU A 63 -4.36 23.26 -5.25
C GLU A 63 -5.30 22.71 -4.16
N ARG A 64 -6.59 23.07 -4.27
CA ARG A 64 -7.61 22.55 -3.36
C ARG A 64 -7.86 21.08 -3.67
N ILE A 65 -8.28 20.33 -2.66
CA ILE A 65 -8.42 18.87 -2.81
C ILE A 65 -9.46 18.47 -3.87
N LEU A 66 -10.56 19.21 -4.00
CA LEU A 66 -11.59 18.92 -5.01
C LEU A 66 -11.05 19.18 -6.42
N ASP A 67 -10.31 20.27 -6.61
CA ASP A 67 -9.73 20.62 -7.91
C ASP A 67 -8.65 19.59 -8.33
N TRP A 68 -7.92 19.05 -7.35
CA TRP A 68 -6.98 17.95 -7.57
C TRP A 68 -7.68 16.66 -8.00
N ILE A 69 -8.78 16.28 -7.34
CA ILE A 69 -9.58 15.09 -7.69
C ILE A 69 -10.10 15.23 -9.12
N ASP A 70 -10.75 16.35 -9.43
CA ASP A 70 -11.32 16.61 -10.75
C ASP A 70 -10.25 16.52 -11.85
N ARG A 71 -9.03 17.03 -11.60
CA ARG A 71 -7.91 16.92 -12.54
C ARG A 71 -7.42 15.49 -12.70
N VAL A 72 -7.22 14.77 -11.61
CA VAL A 72 -6.73 13.38 -11.65
C VAL A 72 -7.74 12.48 -12.35
N GLU A 73 -9.03 12.58 -12.04
CA GLU A 73 -10.08 11.79 -12.67
C GLU A 73 -10.22 12.12 -14.16
N LYS A 74 -10.23 13.41 -14.50
CA LYS A 74 -10.44 13.86 -15.88
C LYS A 74 -9.32 13.42 -16.83
N TYR A 75 -8.09 13.34 -16.34
CA TYR A 75 -6.94 13.03 -17.18
C TYR A 75 -6.26 11.71 -16.82
N TRP A 76 -6.89 10.85 -16.02
CA TRP A 76 -6.33 9.59 -15.49
C TRP A 76 -5.62 8.73 -16.55
N GLU A 77 -6.23 8.60 -17.73
CA GLU A 77 -5.69 7.79 -18.83
C GLU A 77 -4.60 8.52 -19.65
N ASP A 78 -4.59 9.85 -19.64
CA ASP A 78 -3.67 10.68 -20.44
C ASP A 78 -2.42 11.13 -19.66
N ILE A 79 -2.51 11.22 -18.33
CA ILE A 79 -1.42 11.75 -17.48
C ILE A 79 -0.51 10.66 -16.93
N VAL A 80 -0.97 9.41 -16.88
CA VAL A 80 -0.21 8.33 -16.26
C VAL A 80 0.25 7.31 -17.28
N ASP A 81 1.53 7.41 -17.66
CA ASP A 81 2.23 6.33 -18.32
C ASP A 81 2.53 5.23 -17.27
N TRP A 82 1.55 4.35 -17.06
CA TRP A 82 1.67 3.26 -16.11
C TRP A 82 2.78 2.30 -16.59
N PRO A 83 3.68 1.88 -15.68
CA PRO A 83 4.71 0.93 -16.06
C PRO A 83 4.06 -0.41 -16.40
N ASN A 84 4.73 -1.20 -17.24
CA ASN A 84 4.30 -2.56 -17.50
C ASN A 84 4.30 -3.36 -16.17
N LEU A 85 3.21 -4.09 -15.92
CA LEU A 85 3.02 -4.84 -14.68
C LEU A 85 4.14 -5.86 -14.44
N ASP A 86 4.57 -6.57 -15.46
CA ASP A 86 5.60 -7.61 -15.36
C ASP A 86 6.94 -7.00 -14.95
N ASP A 87 7.29 -5.85 -15.53
CA ASP A 87 8.51 -5.11 -15.19
C ASP A 87 8.50 -4.67 -13.72
N VAL A 88 7.36 -4.16 -13.23
CA VAL A 88 7.21 -3.77 -11.81
C VAL A 88 7.38 -4.96 -10.89
N VAL A 89 6.76 -6.10 -11.22
CA VAL A 89 6.86 -7.32 -10.41
C VAL A 89 8.30 -7.82 -10.36
N GLN A 90 9.00 -7.84 -11.50
CA GLN A 90 10.40 -8.25 -11.57
C GLN A 90 11.31 -7.31 -10.77
N ASP A 91 11.13 -5.99 -10.88
CA ASP A 91 11.91 -5.02 -10.12
C ASP A 91 11.69 -5.16 -8.61
N CYS A 92 10.44 -5.38 -8.17
CA CYS A 92 10.13 -5.63 -6.78
C CYS A 92 10.79 -6.93 -6.26
N LEU A 93 10.72 -8.02 -7.04
CA LEU A 93 11.37 -9.29 -6.69
C LEU A 93 12.89 -9.13 -6.59
N ASN A 94 13.52 -8.43 -7.54
CA ASN A 94 14.96 -8.18 -7.55
C ASN A 94 15.41 -7.36 -6.34
N GLN A 95 14.66 -6.32 -5.97
CA GLN A 95 14.95 -5.51 -4.78
C GLN A 95 14.80 -6.32 -3.49
N PHE A 96 13.76 -7.16 -3.41
CA PHE A 96 13.57 -8.07 -2.28
C PHE A 96 14.73 -9.05 -2.14
N LEU A 97 15.12 -9.72 -3.24
CA LEU A 97 16.21 -10.68 -3.26
C LEU A 97 17.56 -10.05 -2.89
N ARG A 98 17.86 -8.83 -3.39
CA ARG A 98 19.08 -8.10 -2.98
C ARG A 98 19.12 -7.85 -1.48
N LYS A 99 18.05 -7.32 -0.90
CA LYS A 99 17.98 -7.09 0.55
C LYS A 99 18.05 -8.38 1.36
N PHE A 100 17.56 -9.49 0.81
CA PHE A 100 17.64 -10.79 1.45
C PHE A 100 19.05 -11.40 1.41
N GLN A 101 19.83 -11.13 0.36
CA GLN A 101 21.21 -11.58 0.22
C GLN A 101 22.23 -10.72 0.98
N GLU A 102 21.88 -9.46 1.28
CA GLU A 102 22.70 -8.52 2.06
C GLU A 102 22.53 -8.69 3.59
N ASN A 103 21.64 -9.59 4.05
CA ASN A 103 21.45 -10.00 5.45
C ASN A 103 21.94 -11.43 5.69
#